data_AF-A0A6L5ZLM7-F1
#
_entry.id   AF-A0A6L5ZLM7-F1
#
_cell.length_a   1.000
_cell.length_b   1.000
_cell.length_c   1.000
_cell.angle_alpha   90.00
_cell.angle_beta   90.00
_cell.angle_gamma   90.00
#
_symmetry.space_group_name_H-M   'P 1'
#
loop_
_entity.id
_entity.type
_entity.pdbx_description
1 polymer ?
#
loop_
_entity_poly.entity_id
_entity_poly.type
_entity_poly.pdbx_seq_one_letter_code
_entity_poly.pdbx_strand_id
1 'polypeptide(L)'
;MNRLLATVASGTLLLGLGLVAPAVAQAAPANPKVSNCGELSTKPKGIVLTCADANTALETLKWTTWNADTAKGTGVYSFNDCEPTCVAGQFHRYDVNVTLSNAKTVKGAKVFSKARVTFPGITDQTNKTFKLN
;
A
#
# COMPACT_ATOMS: atom_id res chain seq x y z
N MET A 1 31.86 -58.84 -55.01
CA MET A 1 32.54 -59.31 -53.77
C MET A 1 33.94 -58.70 -53.82
N ASN A 2 34.43 -57.78 -52.99
CA ASN A 2 34.12 -57.36 -51.62
C ASN A 2 34.50 -55.86 -51.46
N ARG A 3 33.97 -55.22 -50.40
CA ARG A 3 33.66 -53.78 -50.31
C ARG A 3 34.83 -52.88 -49.85
N LEU A 4 34.76 -51.61 -50.28
CA LEU A 4 35.64 -50.47 -49.99
C LEU A 4 35.71 -50.08 -48.50
N LEU A 5 36.87 -49.51 -48.16
CA LEU A 5 37.31 -48.90 -46.89
C LEU A 5 36.43 -47.74 -46.43
N ALA A 6 36.37 -47.49 -45.11
CA ALA A 6 36.05 -46.17 -44.57
C ALA A 6 36.85 -45.90 -43.29
N THR A 7 37.68 -44.86 -43.36
CA THR A 7 38.43 -44.22 -42.28
C THR A 7 37.49 -43.56 -41.28
N VAL A 8 37.75 -43.74 -39.99
CA VAL A 8 37.02 -43.08 -38.91
C VAL A 8 37.68 -41.74 -38.59
N ALA A 9 37.00 -40.63 -38.86
CA ALA A 9 37.38 -39.31 -38.42
C ALA A 9 37.07 -39.15 -36.93
N SER A 10 38.08 -38.83 -36.12
CA SER A 10 37.92 -38.52 -34.69
C SER A 10 37.39 -37.10 -34.53
N GLY A 11 36.08 -36.95 -34.31
CA GLY A 11 35.45 -35.69 -33.94
C GLY A 11 35.45 -35.51 -32.43
N THR A 12 36.23 -34.57 -31.92
CA THR A 12 36.21 -34.19 -30.49
C THR A 12 34.94 -33.38 -30.21
N LEU A 13 33.95 -34.03 -29.60
CA LEU A 13 32.71 -33.39 -29.16
C LEU A 13 32.98 -32.60 -27.87
N LEU A 14 33.09 -31.28 -27.97
CA LEU A 14 33.05 -30.39 -26.81
C LEU A 14 31.63 -30.41 -26.23
N LEU A 15 31.41 -31.22 -25.19
CA LEU A 15 30.24 -31.15 -24.31
C LEU A 15 30.25 -29.79 -23.59
N GLY A 16 29.59 -28.80 -24.18
CA GLY A 16 29.32 -27.53 -23.52
C GLY A 16 28.39 -27.76 -22.33
N LEU A 17 28.93 -27.70 -21.11
CA LEU A 17 28.12 -27.56 -19.90
C LEU A 17 27.49 -26.17 -19.91
N GLY A 18 26.26 -26.07 -20.40
CA GLY A 18 25.43 -24.89 -20.21
C GLY A 18 25.11 -24.71 -18.73
N LEU A 19 25.77 -23.76 -18.08
CA LEU A 19 25.40 -23.29 -16.75
C LEU A 19 24.03 -22.60 -16.83
N VAL A 20 22.97 -23.34 -16.51
CA VAL A 20 21.66 -22.74 -16.25
C VAL A 20 21.70 -22.08 -14.87
N ALA A 21 21.95 -20.77 -14.83
CA ALA A 21 21.81 -20.00 -13.59
C ALA A 21 20.33 -20.03 -13.15
N PRO A 22 20.02 -20.31 -11.88
CA PRO A 22 18.65 -20.22 -11.40
C PRO A 22 18.21 -18.75 -11.44
N ALA A 23 17.11 -18.48 -12.14
CA ALA A 23 16.45 -17.17 -12.08
C ALA A 23 15.91 -16.98 -10.65
N VAL A 24 16.53 -16.10 -9.88
CA VAL A 24 16.02 -15.71 -8.56
C VAL A 24 14.76 -14.89 -8.81
N ALA A 25 13.59 -15.47 -8.56
CA ALA A 25 12.33 -14.74 -8.66
C ALA A 25 12.31 -13.65 -7.57
N GLN A 26 12.52 -12.41 -7.97
CA GLN A 26 12.39 -11.27 -7.06
C GLN A 26 10.91 -11.15 -6.68
N ALA A 27 10.58 -11.32 -5.39
CA ALA A 27 9.23 -11.10 -4.90
C ALA A 27 8.77 -9.68 -5.27
N ALA A 28 7.57 -9.56 -5.84
CA ALA A 28 6.99 -8.26 -6.13
C ALA A 28 6.94 -7.41 -4.84
N PRO A 29 7.29 -6.12 -4.90
CA PRO A 29 7.28 -5.28 -3.71
C PRO A 29 5.88 -5.27 -3.09
N ALA A 30 5.80 -5.60 -1.80
CA ALA A 30 4.54 -5.59 -1.08
C ALA A 30 3.91 -4.19 -1.11
N ASN A 31 2.59 -4.13 -1.32
CA ASN A 31 1.87 -2.87 -1.24
C ASN A 31 1.99 -2.29 0.18
N PRO A 32 2.11 -0.96 0.33
CA PRO A 32 2.19 -0.32 1.64
C PRO A 32 0.97 -0.66 2.50
N LYS A 33 1.21 -0.79 3.81
CA LYS A 33 0.17 -0.90 4.84
C LYS A 33 -0.23 0.48 5.37
N VAL A 34 -1.23 0.52 6.23
CA VAL A 34 -1.52 1.66 7.11
C VAL A 34 -1.06 1.31 8.50
N SER A 35 -0.37 2.24 9.16
CA SER A 35 -0.15 2.22 10.60
C SER A 35 -1.27 3.03 11.27
N ASN A 36 -2.18 2.33 11.94
CA ASN A 36 -3.26 2.94 12.69
C ASN A 36 -2.88 2.94 14.17
N CYS A 37 -2.29 4.03 14.65
CA CYS A 37 -1.77 4.15 16.02
C CYS A 37 -0.80 3.03 16.41
N GLY A 38 0.01 2.56 15.45
CA GLY A 38 0.99 1.49 15.62
C GLY A 38 0.53 0.12 15.12
N GLU A 39 -0.75 -0.05 14.84
CA GLU A 39 -1.28 -1.30 14.27
C GLU A 39 -1.18 -1.30 12.75
N LEU A 40 -0.42 -2.26 12.20
CA LEU A 40 -0.23 -2.38 10.75
C LEU A 40 -1.35 -3.21 10.10
N SER A 41 -2.09 -2.60 9.18
CA SER A 41 -3.18 -3.26 8.46
C SER A 41 -3.20 -2.93 6.96
N THR A 42 -3.75 -3.86 6.18
CA THR A 42 -4.02 -3.68 4.75
C THR A 42 -5.50 -3.43 4.55
N LYS A 43 -5.86 -2.37 3.81
CA LYS A 43 -7.27 -2.01 3.51
C LYS A 43 -8.15 -1.94 4.78
N PRO A 44 -7.76 -1.20 5.83
CA PRO A 44 -8.57 -1.11 7.05
C PRO A 44 -9.93 -0.45 6.78
N LYS A 45 -10.93 -0.78 7.60
CA LYS A 45 -12.25 -0.12 7.57
C LYS A 45 -12.30 1.19 8.35
N GLY A 46 -11.27 1.50 9.13
CA GLY A 46 -11.13 2.77 9.82
C GLY A 46 -9.68 3.15 10.09
N ILE A 47 -9.41 4.45 10.23
CA ILE A 47 -8.09 5.00 10.53
C ILE A 47 -8.29 6.14 11.53
N VAL A 48 -7.71 6.02 12.72
CA VAL A 48 -7.64 7.10 13.69
C VAL A 48 -6.56 8.09 13.23
N LEU A 49 -6.96 9.34 13.01
CA LEU A 49 -6.07 10.38 12.49
C LEU A 49 -5.39 11.18 13.61
N THR A 50 -5.97 11.20 14.82
CA THR A 50 -5.39 11.81 16.02
C THR A 50 -5.22 10.77 17.12
N CYS A 51 -4.13 10.00 17.08
CA CYS A 51 -3.96 8.84 17.96
C CYS A 51 -3.90 9.15 19.47
N ALA A 52 -3.64 10.40 19.87
CA ALA A 52 -3.58 10.77 21.29
C ALA A 52 -4.96 10.75 21.95
N ASP A 53 -6.02 11.07 21.21
CA ASP A 53 -7.37 11.29 21.76
C ASP A 53 -8.50 10.63 20.95
N ALA A 54 -8.21 10.14 19.75
CA ALA A 54 -9.16 9.58 18.78
C ALA A 54 -10.32 10.51 18.39
N ASN A 55 -10.20 11.82 18.61
CA ASN A 55 -11.23 12.80 18.28
C ASN A 55 -11.36 13.09 16.78
N THR A 56 -10.51 12.52 15.93
CA THR A 56 -10.65 12.58 14.49
C THR A 56 -10.30 11.23 13.87
N ALA A 57 -11.19 10.72 13.01
CA ALA A 57 -11.04 9.43 12.36
C ALA A 57 -11.63 9.40 10.95
N LEU A 58 -11.20 8.40 10.19
CA LEU A 58 -11.88 7.91 9.00
C LEU A 58 -12.60 6.61 9.38
N GLU A 59 -13.88 6.52 9.05
CA GLU A 59 -14.77 5.41 9.37
C GLU A 59 -15.35 4.81 8.10
N THR A 60 -15.84 3.57 8.19
CA THR A 60 -16.58 2.87 7.11
C THR A 60 -15.86 2.83 5.76
N LEU A 61 -14.52 2.78 5.78
CA LEU A 61 -13.68 2.89 4.59
C LEU A 61 -13.92 1.72 3.62
N LYS A 62 -14.08 2.08 2.34
CA LYS A 62 -14.22 1.16 1.20
C LYS A 62 -13.17 1.51 0.15
N TRP A 63 -12.25 0.58 -0.10
CA TRP A 63 -11.11 0.80 -0.99
C TRP A 63 -11.38 0.33 -2.41
N THR A 64 -11.14 1.20 -3.39
CA THR A 64 -11.21 0.90 -4.82
C THR A 64 -9.83 0.66 -5.43
N THR A 65 -8.79 1.26 -4.87
CA THR A 65 -7.40 1.08 -5.31
C THR A 65 -6.50 0.82 -4.11
N TRP A 66 -5.53 -0.09 -4.29
CA TRP A 66 -4.46 -0.31 -3.32
C TRP A 66 -3.24 -0.87 -4.06
N ASN A 67 -2.25 -0.02 -4.31
CA ASN A 67 -1.01 -0.39 -5.02
C ASN A 67 0.22 0.21 -4.31
N ALA A 68 1.39 0.10 -4.94
CA ALA A 68 2.66 0.50 -4.35
C ALA A 68 2.77 2.00 -4.00
N ASP A 69 2.01 2.85 -4.69
CA ASP A 69 2.13 4.31 -4.66
C ASP A 69 0.95 4.98 -3.97
N THR A 70 -0.25 4.42 -4.13
CA THR A 70 -1.48 4.99 -3.60
C THR A 70 -2.52 3.94 -3.20
N ALA A 71 -3.34 4.30 -2.21
CA ALA A 71 -4.63 3.67 -1.99
C ALA A 71 -5.74 4.70 -2.09
N LYS A 72 -6.84 4.36 -2.76
CA LYS A 72 -7.99 5.24 -2.96
C LYS A 72 -9.26 4.56 -2.50
N GLY A 73 -10.16 5.32 -1.90
CA GLY A 73 -11.42 4.81 -1.39
C GLY A 73 -12.39 5.91 -1.01
N THR A 74 -13.53 5.50 -0.49
CA THR A 74 -14.54 6.36 0.13
C THR A 74 -14.70 5.99 1.60
N GLY A 75 -15.31 6.87 2.38
CA GLY A 75 -15.68 6.60 3.77
C GLY A 75 -16.31 7.82 4.40
N VAL A 76 -16.30 7.83 5.73
CA VAL A 76 -16.83 8.92 6.55
C VAL A 76 -15.67 9.56 7.30
N TYR A 77 -15.52 10.88 7.18
CA TYR A 77 -14.68 11.66 8.07
C TYR A 77 -15.49 12.00 9.32
N SER A 78 -15.01 11.57 10.49
CA SER A 78 -15.63 11.92 11.77
C SER A 78 -14.68 12.75 12.62
N PHE A 79 -15.21 13.80 13.25
CA PHE A 79 -14.47 14.58 14.23
C PHE A 79 -15.37 15.02 15.37
N ASN A 80 -14.82 15.09 16.58
CA ASN A 80 -15.45 15.69 17.75
C ASN A 80 -15.23 17.21 17.70
N ASP A 81 -16.29 18.00 17.85
CA ASP A 81 -16.19 19.46 17.92
C ASP A 81 -15.53 19.97 19.20
N CYS A 82 -15.49 19.14 20.24
CA CYS A 82 -14.93 19.47 21.56
C CYS A 82 -15.55 20.71 22.22
N GLU A 83 -16.84 20.96 21.98
CA GLU A 83 -17.51 22.17 22.49
C GLU A 83 -18.56 21.82 23.56
N PRO A 84 -18.47 22.39 24.79
CA PRO A 84 -17.41 23.27 25.32
C PRO A 84 -16.14 22.52 25.79
N THR A 85 -16.19 21.19 25.87
CA THR A 85 -15.04 20.33 26.20
C THR A 85 -15.07 19.09 25.32
N CYS A 86 -13.93 18.43 25.11
CA CYS A 86 -13.89 17.18 24.31
C CYS A 86 -14.74 16.04 24.88
N VAL A 87 -14.97 16.01 26.20
CA VAL A 87 -15.83 14.98 26.82
C VAL A 87 -17.31 15.23 26.53
N ALA A 88 -17.71 16.50 26.42
CA ALA A 88 -19.10 16.90 26.22
C ALA A 88 -19.46 17.19 24.74
N GLY A 89 -18.47 17.28 23.87
CA GLY A 89 -18.64 17.61 22.46
C GLY A 89 -19.36 16.53 21.65
N GLN A 90 -19.68 16.87 20.41
CA GLN A 90 -20.40 16.00 19.49
C GLN A 90 -19.54 15.58 18.30
N PHE A 91 -19.73 14.34 17.86
CA PHE A 91 -19.10 13.84 16.65
C PHE A 91 -19.89 14.22 15.41
N HIS A 92 -19.28 15.06 14.58
CA HIS A 92 -19.76 15.39 13.24
C HIS A 92 -19.25 14.37 12.23
N ARG A 93 -20.01 14.12 11.16
CA ARG A 93 -19.72 13.09 10.15
C ARG A 93 -20.00 13.60 8.74
N TYR A 94 -19.06 13.36 7.83
CA TYR A 94 -19.14 13.77 6.44
C TYR A 94 -18.66 12.67 5.50
N ASP A 95 -19.38 12.43 4.41
CA ASP A 95 -18.92 11.53 3.36
C ASP A 95 -17.71 12.13 2.63
N VAL A 96 -16.69 11.29 2.41
CA VAL A 96 -15.41 11.72 1.86
C VAL A 96 -14.81 10.74 0.87
N ASN A 97 -14.01 11.29 -0.04
CA ASN A 97 -13.03 10.54 -0.80
C ASN A 97 -11.69 10.55 -0.07
N VAL A 98 -11.00 9.41 -0.02
CA VAL A 98 -9.73 9.24 0.69
C VAL A 98 -8.66 8.80 -0.29
N THR A 99 -7.48 9.43 -0.22
CA THR A 99 -6.27 9.03 -0.94
C THR A 99 -5.11 8.90 0.04
N LEU A 100 -4.60 7.68 0.17
CA LEU A 100 -3.34 7.40 0.86
C LEU A 100 -2.18 7.46 -0.13
N SER A 101 -1.05 8.01 0.32
CA SER A 101 0.12 8.24 -0.53
C SER A 101 1.40 8.36 0.30
N ASN A 102 2.52 8.63 -0.39
CA ASN A 102 3.83 8.85 0.20
C ASN A 102 4.28 7.65 1.04
N ALA A 103 4.44 6.50 0.38
CA ALA A 103 4.86 5.27 1.04
C ALA A 103 6.30 5.39 1.56
N LYS A 104 6.54 4.90 2.78
CA LYS A 104 7.84 4.92 3.46
C LYS A 104 8.11 3.57 4.13
N THR A 105 9.38 3.25 4.34
CA THR A 105 9.76 2.07 5.14
C THR A 105 9.96 2.50 6.59
N VAL A 106 9.18 1.92 7.50
CA VAL A 106 9.25 2.14 8.95
C VAL A 106 9.46 0.79 9.61
N LYS A 107 10.59 0.63 10.33
CA LYS A 107 10.96 -0.64 11.00
C LYS A 107 10.83 -1.88 10.09
N GLY A 108 11.23 -1.75 8.82
CA GLY A 108 11.18 -2.83 7.83
C GLY A 108 9.83 -3.02 7.12
N ALA A 109 8.77 -2.32 7.53
CA ALA A 109 7.46 -2.36 6.88
C ALA A 109 7.24 -1.16 5.96
N LYS A 110 6.73 -1.39 4.74
CA LYS A 110 6.28 -0.30 3.86
C LYS A 110 4.91 0.19 4.32
N VAL A 111 4.75 1.49 4.59
CA VAL A 111 3.51 2.11 5.07
C VAL A 111 3.21 3.40 4.32
N PHE A 112 1.94 3.70 4.05
CA PHE A 112 1.52 5.03 3.61
C PHE A 112 1.68 6.03 4.76
N SER A 113 2.28 7.19 4.50
CA SER A 113 2.52 8.21 5.54
C SER A 113 1.65 9.46 5.41
N LYS A 114 0.77 9.51 4.41
CA LYS A 114 -0.10 10.65 4.14
C LYS A 114 -1.50 10.20 3.75
N ALA A 115 -2.52 10.77 4.39
CA ALA A 115 -3.92 10.66 3.99
C ALA A 115 -4.42 12.02 3.53
N ARG A 116 -4.96 12.10 2.31
CA ARG A 116 -5.75 13.23 1.83
C ARG A 116 -7.22 12.84 1.86
N VAL A 117 -8.03 13.69 2.47
CA VAL A 117 -9.48 13.58 2.62
C VAL A 117 -10.09 14.69 1.77
N THR A 118 -11.03 14.36 0.89
CA THR A 118 -11.71 15.31 0.01
C THR A 118 -13.20 15.26 0.30
N PHE A 119 -13.83 16.41 0.48
CA PHE A 119 -15.24 16.56 0.82
C PHE A 119 -16.04 16.93 -0.43
N PRO A 120 -16.76 15.98 -1.05
CA PRO A 120 -17.62 16.29 -2.18
C PRO A 120 -18.70 17.28 -1.74
N GLY A 121 -18.91 18.36 -2.49
CA GLY A 121 -19.99 19.31 -2.23
C GLY A 121 -19.68 20.43 -1.23
N ILE A 122 -18.46 20.53 -0.68
CA ILE A 122 -18.03 21.68 0.14
C ILE A 122 -17.08 22.57 -0.67
N THR A 123 -17.43 23.85 -0.85
CA THR A 123 -16.69 24.79 -1.70
C THR A 123 -15.45 25.38 -1.03
N ASP A 124 -15.50 25.59 0.29
CA ASP A 124 -14.52 26.46 0.97
C ASP A 124 -13.35 25.68 1.58
N GLN A 125 -13.45 24.35 1.70
CA GLN A 125 -12.40 23.43 2.17
C GLN A 125 -12.54 22.06 1.48
N THR A 126 -12.33 22.02 0.17
CA THR A 126 -12.53 20.80 -0.63
C THR A 126 -11.67 19.61 -0.18
N ASN A 127 -10.56 19.84 0.54
CA ASN A 127 -9.73 18.76 1.05
C ASN A 127 -8.94 19.11 2.33
N LYS A 128 -8.66 18.08 3.14
CA LYS A 128 -7.79 18.12 4.32
C LYS A 128 -6.72 17.03 4.22
N THR A 129 -5.50 17.31 4.67
CA THR A 129 -4.38 16.35 4.65
C THR A 129 -3.92 16.02 6.07
N PHE A 130 -3.68 14.74 6.33
CA PHE A 130 -3.17 14.20 7.58
C PHE A 130 -1.86 13.45 7.36
N LYS A 131 -0.96 13.54 8.33
CA LYS A 131 0.17 12.61 8.45
C LYS A 131 -0.34 11.34 9.13
N LEU A 132 0.06 10.19 8.61
CA LEU A 132 -0.17 8.91 9.25
C LEU A 132 1.08 8.53 10.07
N ASN A 133 0.85 7.85 11.18
CA ASN A 133 1.89 7.49 12.16
C ASN A 133 2.74 6.30 11.73
#